data_AF-A0A353Y5S5-F1
#
_entry.id   AF-A0A353Y5S5-F1
#
_cell.length_a   1.000
_cell.length_b   1.000
_cell.length_c   1.000
_cell.angle_alpha   90.00
_cell.angle_beta   90.00
_cell.angle_gamma   90.00
#
_symmetry.space_group_name_H-M   'P 1'
#
loop_
_entity.id
_entity.type
_entity.pdbx_description
1 polymer ?
#
loop_
_entity_poly.entity_id
_entity_poly.type
_entity_poly.pdbx_seq_one_letter_code
_entity_poly.pdbx_strand_id
1 'polypeptide(L)' 'QRALEAPCHCRITGLAQAKFLSPVTPGEMLELDYEAGTTGLRFEIRCGTRRVASGRYSVATP' A
#
# COMPACT_ATOMS: atom_id res chain seq x y z
N GLN A 1 3.36 6.24 -3.16
CA GLN A 1 4.45 6.31 -2.16
C GLN A 1 4.33 7.55 -1.27
N ARG A 2 4.49 8.78 -1.78
CA ARG A 2 4.44 10.02 -0.96
C ARG A 2 3.17 10.18 -0.10
N ALA A 3 2.02 9.73 -0.61
CA ALA A 3 0.75 9.76 0.12
C ALA A 3 0.75 8.93 1.42
N LEU A 4 1.67 7.96 1.54
CA LEU A 4 1.83 7.10 2.71
C LEU A 4 2.92 7.61 3.67
N GLU A 5 3.98 8.21 3.12
CA GLU A 5 5.14 8.66 3.90
C GLU A 5 4.81 9.80 4.85
N ALA A 6 4.01 10.77 4.39
CA ALA A 6 3.61 11.94 5.19
C ALA A 6 2.77 11.57 6.44
N PRO A 7 1.66 10.82 6.32
CA PRO A 7 0.84 10.47 7.49
C PRO A 7 1.52 9.47 8.45
N CYS A 8 2.40 8.60 7.95
CA CYS A 8 3.08 7.60 8.78
C CYS A 8 4.40 8.09 9.40
N HIS A 9 4.84 9.32 9.11
CA HIS A 9 6.13 9.85 9.54
C HIS A 9 7.31 8.89 9.27
N CYS A 10 7.26 8.20 8.13
CA CYS A 10 8.25 7.19 7.76
C CYS A 10 8.69 7.42 6.32
N ARG A 11 9.92 7.03 5.98
CA ARG A 11 10.40 7.01 4.61
C ARG A 11 10.29 5.60 4.05
N ILE A 12 9.61 5.43 2.92
CA ILE A 12 9.56 4.14 2.24
C ILE A 12 10.91 3.92 1.54
N THR A 13 11.61 2.87 1.95
CA THR A 13 12.95 2.54 1.44
C THR A 13 12.91 1.46 0.37
N GLY A 14 11.81 0.72 0.25
CA GLY A 14 11.62 -0.28 -0.78
C GLY A 14 10.30 -1.02 -0.68
N LEU A 15 10.00 -1.83 -1.69
CA LEU A 15 8.84 -2.72 -1.72
C LEU A 15 9.31 -4.13 -1.34
N ALA A 16 9.00 -4.57 -0.12
CA ALA A 16 9.39 -5.89 0.36
C ALA A 16 8.58 -7.01 -0.30
N GLN A 17 7.27 -6.78 -0.48
CA GLN A 17 6.38 -7.73 -1.11
C GLN A 17 5.22 -7.00 -1.78
N ALA A 18 4.81 -7.46 -2.96
CA ALA A 18 3.54 -7.09 -3.56
C ALA A 18 2.90 -8.31 -4.22
N LYS A 19 1.57 -8.37 -4.14
CA LYS A 19 0.72 -9.34 -4.83
C LYS A 19 -0.34 -8.59 -5.60
N PHE A 20 -0.39 -8.83 -6.91
CA PHE A 20 -1.42 -8.33 -7.81
C PHE A 20 -2.43 -9.45 -8.02
N LEU A 21 -3.62 -9.29 -7.45
CA LEU A 21 -4.62 -10.35 -7.36
C LEU A 21 -5.62 -10.27 -8.51
N SER A 22 -5.87 -9.08 -9.05
CA SER A 22 -6.81 -8.88 -10.14
C SER A 22 -6.49 -7.61 -10.93
N PRO A 23 -6.67 -7.62 -12.27
CA PRO A 23 -6.54 -6.43 -13.08
C PRO A 23 -7.68 -5.46 -12.77
N VAL A 24 -7.38 -4.16 -12.92
CA VAL A 24 -8.33 -3.06 -12.81
C VAL A 24 -8.44 -2.33 -14.13
N THR A 25 -9.64 -1.84 -14.45
CA THR A 25 -9.90 -1.09 -15.69
C THR A 25 -9.97 0.42 -15.42
N PRO A 26 -9.71 1.26 -16.43
CA PRO A 26 -9.93 2.70 -16.30
C PRO A 26 -11.38 3.01 -15.92
N GLY A 27 -11.56 3.88 -14.93
CA GLY A 27 -12.88 4.23 -14.39
C GLY A 27 -13.26 3.46 -13.12
N GLU A 28 -12.54 2.40 -12.77
CA GLU A 28 -12.70 1.75 -11.46
C GLU A 28 -12.13 2.64 -10.35
N MET A 29 -12.93 2.87 -9.30
CA MET A 29 -12.51 3.63 -8.13
C MET A 29 -11.66 2.74 -7.22
N LEU A 30 -10.41 3.14 -7.00
CA LEU A 30 -9.48 2.42 -6.15
C LEU A 30 -9.39 3.06 -4.77
N GLU A 31 -9.54 2.22 -3.76
CA GLU A 31 -9.35 2.56 -2.36
C GLU A 31 -8.01 1.97 -1.90
N LEU A 32 -7.20 2.78 -1.23
CA LEU A 32 -5.92 2.38 -0.67
C LEU A 32 -6.01 2.42 0.85
N ASP A 33 -6.00 1.25 1.46
CA ASP A 33 -5.83 1.11 2.91
C ASP A 33 -4.36 0.85 3.21
N TYR A 34 -3.91 1.39 4.33
CA TYR A 34 -2.57 1.16 4.81
C TYR A 34 -2.54 1.14 6.32
N GLU A 35 -1.58 0.38 6.85
CA GLU A 35 -1.34 0.26 8.27
C GLU A 35 0.16 0.27 8.51
N ALA A 36 0.63 1.24 9.30
CA ALA A 36 2.01 1.32 9.73
C ALA A 36 2.22 0.37 10.91
N GLY A 37 3.10 -0.62 10.74
CA GLY A 37 3.50 -1.53 11.80
C GLY A 37 4.99 -1.42 12.12
N THR A 38 5.42 -2.06 13.21
CA THR A 38 6.82 -2.08 13.68
C THR A 38 7.82 -2.65 12.68
N THR A 39 7.39 -3.51 11.76
CA THR A 39 8.24 -4.21 10.79
C THR A 39 8.08 -3.70 9.35
N GLY A 40 7.35 -2.60 9.13
CA GLY A 40 7.06 -2.06 7.80
C GLY A 40 5.63 -1.57 7.63
N LEU A 41 5.34 -0.92 6.51
CA LEU A 41 4.04 -0.40 6.15
C LEU A 41 3.28 -1.40 5.27
N ARG A 42 2.16 -1.94 5.78
CA ARG A 42 1.26 -2.80 5.00
C ARG A 42 0.33 -1.93 4.16
N PHE A 43 0.05 -2.35 2.94
CA PHE A 43 -0.95 -1.72 2.10
C PHE A 43 -1.89 -2.74 1.46
N GLU A 44 -3.12 -2.31 1.21
CA GLU A 44 -4.14 -3.05 0.49
C GLU A 44 -4.85 -2.10 -0.48
N ILE A 45 -5.02 -2.54 -1.73
CA ILE A 45 -5.75 -1.80 -2.75
C ILE A 45 -7.02 -2.58 -3.06
N ARG A 46 -8.15 -1.91 -2.96
CA ARG A 46 -9.49 -2.45 -3.21
C ARG A 46 -10.19 -1.67 -4.30
N CYS A 47 -11.03 -2.36 -5.06
CA CYS A 47 -12.03 -1.76 -5.93
C CYS A 47 -13.39 -2.17 -5.38
N GLY A 48 -13.97 -1.34 -4.51
CA GLY A 48 -15.13 -1.70 -3.69
C GLY A 48 -14.81 -2.90 -2.78
N THR A 49 -15.47 -4.03 -3.01
CA THR A 49 -15.28 -5.27 -2.21
C THR A 49 -14.14 -6.16 -2.72
N ARG A 50 -13.63 -5.91 -3.93
CA ARG A 50 -12.60 -6.74 -4.57
C ARG A 50 -11.21 -6.27 -4.18
N ARG A 51 -10.41 -7.14 -3.56
CA ARG A 51 -8.97 -6.91 -3.36
C ARG A 51 -8.23 -7.08 -4.68
N VAL A 52 -7.60 -6.01 -5.14
CA VAL A 52 -6.92 -5.98 -6.45
C VAL A 52 -5.41 -6.05 -6.30
N ALA A 53 -4.86 -5.47 -5.23
CA ALA A 53 -3.46 -5.62 -4.88
C ALA A 53 -3.26 -5.54 -3.37
N SER A 54 -2.16 -6.09 -2.89
CA SER A 54 -1.76 -6.01 -1.48
C SER A 54 -0.26 -6.14 -1.37
N GLY A 55 0.31 -5.68 -0.27
CA GLY A 55 1.74 -5.81 -0.07
C GLY A 55 2.27 -5.13 1.18
N ARG A 56 3.58 -5.03 1.20
CA ARG A 56 4.33 -4.43 2.30
C ARG A 56 5.49 -3.62 1.76
N TYR A 57 5.61 -2.39 2.24
CA TYR A 57 6.77 -1.56 2.08
C TYR A 57 7.73 -1.74 3.26
N SER A 58 9.02 -1.78 2.95
CA SER A 58 10.08 -1.51 3.92
C SER A 58 10.09 -0.02 4.20
N VAL A 59 10.10 0.35 5.47
CA VAL A 59 10.17 1.75 5.90
C VAL A 59 11.32 1.94 6.86
N ALA A 60 11.95 3.10 6.79
CA ALA A 60 12.85 3.58 7.82
C ALA A 60 12.16 4.72 8.56
N THR A 61 12.25 4.71 9.89
CA THR A 61 12.04 5.93 10.67
C THR A 61 13.14 6.94 10.29
N PRO A 62 12.77 8.20 10.01
CA PRO A 62 13.74 9.24 9.69
C PRO A 62 14.75 9.48 10.82
#